data_AF-A0A969EMI4-F1
#
_entry.id   AF-A0A969EMI4-F1
#
_cell.length_a   1.000
_cell.length_b   1.000
_cell.length_c   1.000
_cell.angle_alpha   90.00
_cell.angle_beta   90.00
_cell.angle_gamma   90.00
#
_symmetry.space_group_name_H-M   'P 1'
#
loop_
_entity.id
_entity.type
_entity.pdbx_description
1 polymer ?
#
loop_
_entity_poly.entity_id
_entity_poly.type
_entity_poly.pdbx_seq_one_letter_code
_entity_poly.pdbx_strand_id
1 'polypeptide(L)'
;MYALVIILLTGLIFIPLLSIITDANAQDTQTNNIIMVTTIAFCIGLIWMVRRGFVSFPAVVLNLFLFITITFLLVPSGAGGRLVSMYGLVVVSAGVLISPRWSLIFAGASILSLTAMLYIEQAGLVVIEPWIPANAGDVVLHGAIFGLTAVLVYIATRSLTSAISRAEQNEKKLRVANVELEDCGPPWSNGSRIEQKDLQLRSMSAANFLQFLILMHS
;
A
#
# COMPACT_ATOMS: atom_id res chain seq x y z
N MET A 1 0.82 4.11 2.10
CA MET A 1 -0.36 3.61 1.38
C MET A 1 -1.17 4.74 0.74
N TYR A 2 -1.57 5.78 1.49
CA TYR A 2 -2.28 6.96 0.94
C TYR A 2 -1.60 7.62 -0.26
N ALA A 3 -0.30 7.87 -0.18
CA ALA A 3 0.47 8.46 -1.27
C ALA A 3 0.40 7.64 -2.56
N LEU A 4 0.38 6.29 -2.46
CA LEU A 4 0.32 5.41 -3.62
C LEU A 4 -1.06 5.47 -4.29
N VAL A 5 -2.15 5.47 -3.50
CA VAL A 5 -3.51 5.66 -4.00
C VAL A 5 -3.65 7.02 -4.70
N ILE A 6 -3.10 8.08 -4.09
CA ILE A 6 -3.12 9.43 -4.69
C ILE A 6 -2.33 9.45 -5.99
N ILE A 7 -1.11 8.90 -6.04
CA ILE A 7 -0.30 8.83 -7.26
C ILE A 7 -1.03 8.07 -8.36
N LEU A 8 -1.66 6.93 -8.04
CA LEU A 8 -2.46 6.15 -9.01
C LEU A 8 -3.67 6.94 -9.52
N LEU A 9 -4.39 7.63 -8.63
CA LEU A 9 -5.54 8.46 -9.01
C LEU A 9 -5.11 9.63 -9.89
N THR A 10 -4.00 10.30 -9.56
CA THR A 10 -3.46 11.39 -10.38
C THR A 10 -3.02 10.89 -11.75
N GLY A 11 -2.36 9.72 -11.81
CA GLY A 11 -2.00 9.08 -13.08
C GLY A 11 -3.21 8.71 -13.93
N LEU A 12 -4.28 8.22 -13.30
CA LEU A 12 -5.53 7.87 -13.98
C LEU A 12 -6.23 9.09 -14.60
N ILE A 13 -6.18 10.25 -13.94
CA ILE A 13 -6.69 11.52 -14.47
C ILE A 13 -5.87 11.99 -15.68
N PHE A 14 -4.58 11.64 -15.73
CA PHE A 14 -3.68 12.07 -16.80
C PHE A 14 -3.96 11.37 -18.15
N ILE A 15 -4.47 10.13 -18.13
CA ILE A 15 -4.80 9.36 -19.33
C ILE A 15 -5.86 10.08 -20.21
N PRO A 16 -7.06 10.44 -19.71
CA PRO A 16 -8.04 11.17 -20.50
C PRO A 16 -7.58 12.60 -20.82
N LEU A 17 -6.69 13.19 -20.01
CA LEU A 17 -6.09 14.49 -20.33
C LEU A 17 -5.21 14.39 -21.59
N LEU A 18 -4.41 13.32 -21.71
CA LEU A 18 -3.59 13.07 -22.89
C LEU A 18 -4.41 12.80 -24.14
N SER A 19 -5.56 12.11 -24.03
CA SER A 19 -6.41 11.84 -25.20
C SER A 19 -6.95 13.12 -25.85
N ILE A 20 -7.15 14.20 -25.09
CA ILE A 20 -7.57 15.51 -25.63
C ILE A 20 -6.49 16.09 -26.56
N ILE A 21 -5.23 15.86 -26.24
CA ILE A 21 -4.10 16.40 -27.01
C ILE A 21 -3.94 15.63 -28.33
N THR A 22 -4.27 14.34 -28.34
CA THR A 22 -4.08 13.47 -29.50
C THR A 22 -5.26 13.46 -30.47
N ASP A 23 -6.50 13.65 -30.00
CA ASP A 23 -7.69 13.69 -30.85
C ASP A 23 -7.97 15.10 -31.37
N ALA A 24 -7.28 15.48 -32.44
CA ALA A 24 -7.55 16.72 -33.19
C ALA A 24 -8.70 16.60 -34.21
N ASN A 25 -9.25 15.39 -34.43
CA ASN A 25 -10.31 15.14 -35.42
C ASN A 25 -11.70 15.12 -34.75
N ALA A 26 -12.42 16.22 -34.95
CA ALA A 26 -13.50 16.72 -34.10
C ALA A 26 -14.90 16.06 -34.25
N GLN A 27 -15.00 14.78 -34.63
CA GLN A 27 -16.32 14.17 -34.87
C GLN A 27 -16.87 13.34 -33.68
N ASP A 28 -15.99 12.83 -32.79
CA ASP A 28 -16.39 12.09 -31.56
C ASP A 28 -16.20 12.88 -30.25
N THR A 29 -16.01 14.20 -30.34
CA THR A 29 -15.68 15.07 -29.20
C THR A 29 -16.73 15.05 -28.10
N GLN A 30 -18.01 14.85 -28.41
CA GLN A 30 -19.07 14.85 -27.40
C GLN A 30 -19.01 13.62 -26.48
N THR A 31 -18.86 12.41 -27.03
CA THR A 31 -18.78 11.17 -26.25
C THR A 31 -17.54 11.15 -25.36
N ASN A 32 -16.39 11.58 -25.91
CA ASN A 32 -15.14 11.64 -25.16
C ASN A 32 -15.22 12.61 -23.98
N ASN A 33 -15.85 13.78 -24.17
CA ASN A 33 -16.04 14.77 -23.11
C ASN A 33 -16.89 14.23 -21.94
N ILE A 34 -17.94 13.44 -22.21
CA ILE A 34 -18.79 12.85 -21.16
C ILE A 34 -18.00 11.82 -20.35
N ILE A 35 -17.24 10.94 -21.01
CA ILE A 35 -16.40 9.94 -20.35
C ILE A 35 -15.35 10.64 -19.47
N MET A 36 -14.74 11.71 -19.97
CA MET A 36 -13.76 12.50 -19.23
C MET A 36 -14.38 13.14 -17.98
N VAL A 37 -15.48 13.88 -18.11
CA VAL A 37 -16.13 14.55 -16.97
C VAL A 37 -16.56 13.53 -15.93
N THR A 38 -17.09 12.38 -16.36
CA THR A 38 -17.50 11.29 -15.47
C THR A 38 -16.30 10.69 -14.74
N THR A 39 -15.18 10.46 -15.45
CA THR A 39 -13.95 9.93 -14.86
C THR A 39 -13.35 10.91 -13.85
N ILE A 40 -13.32 12.20 -14.16
CA ILE A 40 -12.83 13.25 -13.24
C ILE A 40 -13.71 13.32 -12.00
N ALA A 41 -15.04 13.37 -12.16
CA ALA A 41 -15.97 13.39 -11.04
C ALA A 41 -15.83 12.16 -10.15
N PHE A 42 -15.67 10.98 -10.74
CA PHE A 42 -15.41 9.74 -10.04
C PHE A 42 -14.09 9.79 -9.24
N CYS A 43 -13.00 10.24 -9.85
CA CYS A 43 -11.71 10.40 -9.18
C CYS A 43 -11.79 11.39 -8.00
N ILE A 44 -12.47 12.52 -8.16
CA ILE A 44 -12.69 13.50 -7.07
C ILE A 44 -13.47 12.84 -5.93
N GLY A 45 -14.51 12.07 -6.25
CA GLY A 45 -15.28 11.30 -5.26
C GLY A 45 -14.40 10.33 -4.47
N LEU A 46 -13.53 9.59 -5.15
CA LEU A 46 -12.58 8.67 -4.49
C LEU A 46 -11.56 9.41 -3.62
N ILE A 47 -10.98 10.51 -4.10
CA ILE A 47 -10.05 11.34 -3.32
C ILE A 47 -10.75 11.83 -2.04
N TRP A 48 -11.97 12.33 -2.17
CA TRP A 48 -12.75 12.80 -1.02
C TRP A 48 -13.02 11.68 -0.01
N MET A 49 -13.30 10.47 -0.48
CA MET A 49 -13.49 9.30 0.38
C MET A 49 -12.21 8.89 1.12
N VAL A 50 -11.06 8.92 0.45
CA VAL A 50 -9.75 8.66 1.05
C VAL A 50 -9.43 9.69 2.14
N ARG A 51 -9.82 10.96 1.96
CA ARG A 51 -9.65 12.01 2.98
C ARG A 51 -10.50 11.78 4.24
N ARG A 52 -11.56 10.98 4.16
CA ARG A 52 -12.38 10.59 5.32
C ARG A 52 -11.83 9.39 6.11
N GLY A 53 -10.67 8.84 5.71
CA GLY A 53 -10.02 7.73 6.42
C GLY A 53 -10.46 6.32 5.99
N PHE A 54 -11.38 6.22 5.02
CA PHE A 54 -11.73 4.93 4.42
C PHE A 54 -10.68 4.57 3.37
N VAL A 55 -9.69 3.74 3.72
CA VAL A 55 -8.63 3.34 2.77
C VAL A 55 -8.94 2.09 1.96
N SER A 56 -9.66 1.14 2.55
CA SER A 56 -9.90 -0.16 1.92
C SER A 56 -10.96 -0.09 0.83
N PHE A 57 -12.06 0.63 1.07
CA PHE A 57 -13.18 0.71 0.12
C PHE A 57 -12.81 1.43 -1.19
N PRO A 58 -12.17 2.61 -1.18
CA PRO A 58 -11.79 3.29 -2.43
C PRO A 58 -10.79 2.49 -3.24
N ALA A 59 -9.92 1.70 -2.59
CA ALA A 59 -8.98 0.82 -3.27
C ALA A 59 -9.70 -0.28 -4.06
N VAL A 60 -10.73 -0.91 -3.47
CA VAL A 60 -11.55 -1.93 -4.16
C VAL A 60 -12.29 -1.30 -5.34
N VAL A 61 -12.96 -0.16 -5.10
CA VAL A 61 -13.75 0.53 -6.13
C VAL A 61 -12.86 1.01 -7.28
N LEU A 62 -11.71 1.60 -6.99
CA LEU A 62 -10.74 2.02 -7.99
C LEU A 62 -10.26 0.85 -8.85
N ASN A 63 -9.98 -0.28 -8.22
CA ASN A 63 -9.46 -1.43 -8.94
C ASN A 63 -10.51 -2.11 -9.81
N LEU A 64 -11.75 -2.20 -9.30
CA LEU A 64 -12.88 -2.66 -10.09
C LEU A 64 -13.13 -1.74 -11.29
N PHE A 65 -13.08 -0.42 -11.08
CA PHE A 65 -13.19 0.56 -12.15
C PHE A 65 -12.08 0.41 -13.19
N LEU A 66 -10.82 0.26 -12.77
CA LEU A 66 -9.69 -0.01 -13.66
C LEU A 66 -9.90 -1.29 -14.48
N PHE A 67 -10.31 -2.38 -13.83
CA PHE A 67 -10.58 -3.66 -14.49
C PHE A 67 -11.66 -3.52 -15.57
N ILE A 68 -12.78 -2.86 -15.24
CA ILE A 68 -13.88 -2.62 -16.17
C ILE A 68 -13.40 -1.76 -17.34
N THR A 69 -12.74 -0.64 -17.06
CA THR A 69 -12.24 0.28 -18.10
C THR A 69 -11.26 -0.43 -19.05
N ILE A 70 -10.31 -1.21 -18.51
CA ILE A 70 -9.37 -1.98 -19.35
C ILE A 70 -10.13 -3.02 -20.18
N THR A 71 -11.11 -3.71 -19.62
CA THR A 71 -11.93 -4.68 -20.36
C THR A 71 -12.67 -4.00 -21.51
N PHE A 72 -13.30 -2.84 -21.27
CA PHE A 72 -13.98 -2.06 -22.31
C PHE A 72 -13.03 -1.56 -23.40
N LEU A 73 -11.85 -1.07 -23.03
CA LEU A 73 -10.82 -0.65 -23.99
C LEU A 73 -10.25 -1.82 -24.80
N LEU A 74 -10.30 -3.04 -24.24
CA LEU A 74 -9.84 -4.24 -24.92
C LEU A 74 -10.84 -4.70 -26.00
N VAL A 75 -12.14 -4.45 -25.84
CA VAL A 75 -13.18 -4.87 -26.80
C VAL A 75 -12.84 -4.50 -28.25
N PRO A 76 -12.50 -3.25 -28.59
CA PRO A 76 -12.15 -2.88 -29.97
C PRO A 76 -10.75 -3.33 -30.40
N SER A 77 -9.86 -3.72 -29.48
CA SER A 77 -8.48 -4.09 -29.79
C SER A 77 -8.21 -5.60 -29.82
N GLY A 78 -9.14 -6.41 -29.31
CA GLY A 78 -9.06 -7.87 -29.29
C GLY A 78 -8.10 -8.44 -28.26
N ALA A 79 -8.10 -9.78 -28.15
CA ALA A 79 -7.32 -10.49 -27.15
C ALA A 79 -5.81 -10.50 -27.44
N GLY A 80 -5.38 -10.10 -28.64
CA GLY A 80 -3.97 -9.92 -29.02
C GLY A 80 -3.46 -8.49 -28.85
N GLY A 81 -4.30 -7.56 -28.39
CA GLY A 81 -3.96 -6.15 -28.30
C GLY A 81 -2.86 -5.85 -27.27
N ARG A 82 -2.08 -4.78 -27.51
CA ARG A 82 -1.05 -4.29 -26.56
C ARG A 82 -1.63 -3.98 -25.16
N LEU A 83 -2.94 -3.71 -25.10
CA LEU A 83 -3.67 -3.37 -23.88
C LEU A 83 -3.85 -4.55 -22.92
N VAL A 84 -3.65 -5.80 -23.35
CA VAL A 84 -3.74 -6.98 -22.46
C VAL A 84 -2.75 -6.86 -21.29
N SER A 85 -1.57 -6.30 -21.55
CA SER A 85 -0.56 -6.05 -20.51
C SER A 85 -1.06 -5.16 -19.35
N MET A 86 -2.08 -4.32 -19.58
CA MET A 86 -2.66 -3.46 -18.54
C MET A 86 -3.38 -4.25 -17.44
N TYR A 87 -3.85 -5.48 -17.71
CA TYR A 87 -4.37 -6.34 -16.65
C TYR A 87 -3.30 -6.66 -15.59
N GLY A 88 -2.02 -6.67 -15.95
CA GLY A 88 -0.93 -6.80 -14.99
C GLY A 88 -0.94 -5.67 -13.95
N LEU A 89 -1.26 -4.44 -14.36
CA LEU A 89 -1.38 -3.28 -13.46
C LEU A 89 -2.57 -3.44 -12.49
N VAL A 90 -3.70 -3.97 -12.96
CA VAL A 90 -4.86 -4.31 -12.11
C VAL A 90 -4.46 -5.35 -11.06
N VAL A 91 -3.77 -6.41 -11.46
CA VAL A 91 -3.32 -7.48 -10.56
C VAL A 91 -2.35 -6.96 -9.50
N VAL A 92 -1.35 -6.17 -9.91
CA VAL A 92 -0.36 -5.57 -8.99
C VAL A 92 -1.04 -4.60 -8.03
N SER A 93 -1.86 -3.68 -8.55
CA SER A 93 -2.58 -2.71 -7.71
C SER A 93 -3.53 -3.40 -6.73
N ALA A 94 -4.12 -4.55 -7.08
CA ALA A 94 -5.02 -5.30 -6.20
C ALA A 94 -4.30 -5.85 -4.99
N GLY A 95 -3.15 -6.49 -5.22
CA GLY A 95 -2.33 -7.05 -4.16
C GLY A 95 -1.77 -5.97 -3.23
N VAL A 96 -1.32 -4.85 -3.80
CA VAL A 96 -0.65 -3.77 -3.06
C VAL A 96 -1.65 -2.88 -2.31
N LEU A 97 -2.78 -2.53 -2.91
CA LEU A 97 -3.73 -1.55 -2.34
C LEU A 97 -4.78 -2.18 -1.43
N ILE A 98 -5.26 -3.38 -1.74
CA ILE A 98 -6.41 -3.96 -1.04
C ILE A 98 -5.90 -4.98 -0.02
N SER A 99 -5.33 -6.07 -0.53
CA SER A 99 -4.70 -7.12 0.27
C SER A 99 -4.05 -8.13 -0.68
N PRO A 100 -3.01 -8.86 -0.24
CA PRO A 100 -2.32 -9.84 -1.05
C PRO A 100 -3.27 -10.83 -1.74
N ARG A 101 -4.36 -11.24 -1.08
CA ARG A 101 -5.31 -12.22 -1.62
C ARG A 101 -6.05 -11.69 -2.87
N TRP A 102 -6.21 -10.38 -2.99
CA TRP A 102 -6.92 -9.77 -4.11
C TRP A 102 -6.13 -9.82 -5.42
N SER A 103 -4.79 -9.91 -5.38
CA SER A 103 -4.01 -10.10 -6.62
C SER A 103 -4.38 -11.41 -7.31
N LEU A 104 -4.61 -12.49 -6.53
CA LEU A 104 -5.01 -13.79 -7.06
C LEU A 104 -6.42 -13.75 -7.67
N ILE A 105 -7.36 -13.08 -6.99
CA ILE A 105 -8.75 -12.92 -7.48
C ILE A 105 -8.76 -12.16 -8.81
N PHE A 106 -8.09 -11.00 -8.86
CA PHE A 106 -8.04 -10.20 -10.09
C PHE A 106 -7.23 -10.88 -11.20
N ALA A 107 -6.21 -11.68 -10.89
CA ALA A 107 -5.52 -12.46 -11.91
C ALA A 107 -6.44 -13.53 -12.52
N GLY A 108 -7.21 -14.25 -11.70
CA GLY A 108 -8.23 -15.17 -12.18
C GLY A 108 -9.29 -14.47 -13.04
N ALA A 109 -9.78 -13.31 -12.59
CA ALA A 109 -10.75 -12.50 -13.35
C ALA A 109 -10.17 -12.01 -14.69
N SER A 110 -8.91 -11.58 -14.72
CA SER A 110 -8.22 -11.16 -15.96
C SER A 110 -8.04 -12.32 -16.93
N ILE A 111 -7.65 -13.51 -16.44
CA ILE A 111 -7.55 -14.73 -17.27
C ILE A 111 -8.90 -15.11 -17.84
N LEU A 112 -9.95 -15.08 -17.01
CA LEU A 112 -11.31 -15.39 -17.43
C LEU A 112 -11.82 -14.38 -18.47
N SER A 113 -11.58 -13.09 -18.25
CA SER A 113 -11.93 -12.02 -19.20
C SER A 113 -11.21 -12.19 -20.54
N LEU A 114 -9.90 -12.48 -20.52
CA LEU A 114 -9.11 -12.71 -21.73
C LEU A 114 -9.58 -13.96 -22.48
N THR A 115 -9.93 -15.03 -21.76
CA THR A 115 -10.47 -16.27 -22.34
C THR A 115 -11.85 -16.03 -22.96
N ALA A 116 -12.72 -15.29 -22.27
CA ALA A 116 -14.02 -14.91 -22.80
C ALA A 116 -13.89 -14.06 -24.06
N MET A 117 -12.93 -13.12 -24.08
CA MET A 117 -12.65 -12.29 -25.26
C MET A 117 -12.18 -13.14 -26.45
N LEU A 118 -11.25 -14.08 -26.23
CA LEU A 118 -10.81 -15.02 -27.28
C LEU A 118 -11.99 -15.83 -27.83
N TYR A 119 -12.89 -16.32 -26.96
CA TYR A 119 -14.06 -17.07 -27.39
C TYR A 119 -15.01 -16.21 -28.25
N ILE A 120 -15.26 -14.97 -27.85
CA ILE A 120 -16.09 -14.01 -28.60
C ILE A 120 -15.47 -13.70 -29.97
N GLU A 121 -14.14 -13.54 -30.02
CA GLU A 121 -13.36 -13.30 -31.24
C GLU A 121 -13.45 -14.51 -32.19
N GLN A 122 -13.23 -15.73 -31.69
CA GLN A 122 -13.31 -16.97 -32.47
C GLN A 122 -14.74 -17.30 -32.95
N ALA A 123 -15.76 -16.90 -32.18
CA ALA A 123 -17.15 -17.05 -32.56
C ALA A 123 -17.60 -16.04 -33.64
N GLY A 124 -16.76 -15.08 -34.01
CA GLY A 124 -17.09 -14.04 -34.99
C GLY A 124 -18.16 -13.06 -34.50
N LEU A 125 -18.37 -12.95 -33.18
CA LEU A 125 -19.36 -12.05 -32.59
C LEU A 125 -18.92 -10.58 -32.62
N VAL A 126 -17.61 -10.34 -32.73
CA VAL A 126 -17.01 -9.00 -32.80
C VAL A 126 -15.99 -8.99 -33.93
N VAL A 127 -16.07 -7.98 -34.81
CA VAL A 127 -15.08 -7.73 -35.87
C VAL A 127 -14.03 -6.79 -35.31
N ILE A 128 -12.77 -7.24 -35.25
CA ILE A 128 -11.66 -6.52 -34.61
C ILE A 128 -10.66 -6.08 -35.68
N GLU A 129 -10.46 -4.77 -35.80
CA GLU A 129 -9.42 -4.17 -36.64
C GLU A 129 -8.33 -3.58 -35.73
N PRO A 130 -7.02 -3.83 -35.93
CA PRO A 130 -6.36 -4.62 -36.98
C PRO A 130 -5.78 -5.97 -36.51
N TRP A 131 -6.35 -7.06 -37.06
CA TRP A 131 -5.72 -8.18 -37.81
C TRP A 131 -4.56 -9.04 -37.25
N ILE A 132 -4.18 -8.97 -35.98
CA ILE A 132 -3.43 -10.08 -35.37
C ILE A 132 -4.42 -10.95 -34.60
N PRO A 133 -4.95 -12.04 -35.21
CA PRO A 133 -5.89 -12.91 -34.54
C PRO A 133 -5.22 -13.47 -33.29
N ALA A 134 -5.86 -13.28 -32.14
CA ALA A 134 -5.37 -13.86 -30.91
C ALA A 134 -5.44 -15.38 -31.02
N ASN A 135 -4.37 -16.06 -30.62
CA ASN A 135 -4.36 -17.51 -30.54
C ASN A 135 -4.49 -17.99 -29.08
N ALA A 136 -4.82 -19.26 -28.90
CA ALA A 136 -4.91 -19.85 -27.56
C ALA A 136 -3.58 -19.78 -26.79
N GLY A 137 -2.44 -19.78 -27.50
CA GLY A 137 -1.11 -19.60 -26.92
C GLY A 137 -0.93 -18.23 -26.27
N ASP A 138 -1.50 -17.16 -26.84
CA ASP A 138 -1.43 -15.81 -26.26
C ASP A 138 -2.16 -15.75 -24.91
N VAL A 139 -3.32 -16.41 -24.81
CA VAL A 139 -4.08 -16.50 -23.56
C VAL A 139 -3.32 -17.31 -22.50
N VAL A 140 -2.71 -18.42 -22.90
CA VAL A 140 -1.87 -19.23 -22.00
C VAL A 140 -0.65 -18.44 -21.53
N LEU A 141 0.03 -17.73 -22.42
CA LEU A 141 1.21 -16.93 -22.10
C LEU A 141 0.85 -15.79 -21.14
N HIS A 142 -0.15 -14.98 -21.47
CA HIS A 142 -0.59 -13.88 -20.60
C HIS A 142 -1.15 -14.41 -19.28
N GLY A 143 -1.87 -15.53 -19.29
CA GLY A 143 -2.36 -16.16 -18.07
C GLY A 143 -1.23 -16.64 -17.16
N ALA A 144 -0.16 -17.21 -17.72
CA ALA A 144 1.04 -17.55 -16.97
C ALA A 144 1.73 -16.30 -16.39
N ILE A 145 1.84 -15.23 -17.17
CA ILE A 145 2.39 -13.94 -16.72
C ILE A 145 1.56 -13.36 -15.57
N PHE A 146 0.23 -13.33 -15.69
CA PHE A 146 -0.65 -12.80 -14.64
C PHE A 146 -0.62 -13.68 -13.39
N GLY A 147 -0.63 -15.00 -13.55
CA GLY A 147 -0.50 -15.95 -12.43
C GLY A 147 0.81 -15.77 -11.67
N LEU A 148 1.94 -15.72 -12.39
CA LEU A 148 3.25 -15.49 -11.80
C LEU A 148 3.31 -14.12 -11.11
N THR A 149 2.82 -13.07 -11.77
CA THR A 149 2.75 -11.71 -11.21
C THR A 149 1.93 -11.70 -9.92
N ALA A 150 0.76 -12.35 -9.91
CA ALA A 150 -0.11 -12.40 -8.74
C ALA A 150 0.55 -13.09 -7.55
N VAL A 151 1.26 -14.21 -7.79
CA VAL A 151 2.01 -14.96 -6.78
C VAL A 151 3.18 -14.14 -6.24
N LEU A 152 3.96 -13.50 -7.11
CA LEU A 152 5.07 -12.64 -6.71
C LEU A 152 4.59 -11.45 -5.86
N VAL A 153 3.55 -10.77 -6.30
CA VAL A 153 2.93 -9.67 -5.55
C VAL A 153 2.38 -10.18 -4.22
N TYR A 154 1.71 -11.34 -4.20
CA TYR A 154 1.20 -11.93 -2.97
C TYR A 154 2.31 -12.16 -1.94
N ILE A 155 3.42 -12.77 -2.37
CA ILE A 155 4.57 -13.06 -1.50
C ILE A 155 5.22 -11.76 -1.04
N ALA A 156 5.47 -10.81 -1.95
CA ALA A 156 6.12 -9.54 -1.67
C ALA A 156 5.29 -8.67 -0.69
N THR A 157 3.98 -8.55 -0.91
CA THR A 157 3.12 -7.79 0.00
C THR A 157 3.02 -8.48 1.35
N ARG A 158 2.91 -9.82 1.40
CA ARG A 158 2.85 -10.57 2.65
C ARG A 158 4.14 -10.42 3.47
N SER A 159 5.30 -10.50 2.82
CA SER A 159 6.59 -10.33 3.51
C SER A 159 6.75 -8.90 4.02
N LEU A 160 6.36 -7.89 3.23
CA LEU A 160 6.39 -6.48 3.63
C LEU A 160 5.49 -6.21 4.84
N THR A 161 4.24 -6.69 4.83
CA THR A 161 3.32 -6.56 5.97
C THR A 161 3.88 -7.25 7.21
N SER A 162 4.47 -8.43 7.06
CA SER A 162 5.13 -9.12 8.18
C SER A 162 6.33 -8.35 8.71
N ALA A 163 7.14 -7.72 7.85
CA ALA A 163 8.30 -6.94 8.25
C ALA A 163 7.89 -5.69 9.05
N ILE A 164 6.86 -4.96 8.57
CA ILE A 164 6.31 -3.79 9.26
C ILE A 164 5.75 -4.19 10.62
N SER A 165 4.97 -5.28 10.69
CA SER A 165 4.42 -5.75 11.98
C SER A 165 5.52 -6.13 12.99
N ARG A 166 6.61 -6.76 12.54
CA ARG A 166 7.76 -7.06 13.39
C ARG A 166 8.47 -5.78 13.85
N ALA A 167 8.63 -4.79 12.97
CA ALA A 167 9.23 -3.51 13.31
C ALA A 167 8.41 -2.77 14.39
N GLU A 168 7.08 -2.69 14.23
CA GLU A 168 6.18 -2.10 15.23
C GLU A 168 6.22 -2.83 16.58
N GLN A 169 6.31 -4.16 16.57
CA GLN A 169 6.46 -4.95 17.79
C GLN A 169 7.80 -4.68 18.48
N ASN A 170 8.88 -4.59 17.72
CA ASN A 170 10.21 -4.27 18.25
C ASN A 170 10.25 -2.84 18.81
N GLU A 171 9.63 -1.87 18.14
CA GLU A 171 9.51 -0.50 18.63
C GLU A 171 8.74 -0.44 19.96
N LYS A 172 7.62 -1.17 20.07
CA LYS A 172 6.87 -1.28 21.32
C LYS A 172 7.71 -1.89 22.45
N LYS A 173 8.47 -2.95 22.17
CA LYS A 173 9.35 -3.59 23.16
C LYS A 173 10.47 -2.65 23.61
N LEU A 174 11.11 -1.94 22.68
CA LEU A 174 12.15 -0.96 22.98
C LEU A 174 11.60 0.19 23.82
N ARG A 175 10.38 0.66 23.52
CA ARG A 175 9.72 1.70 24.31
C ARG A 175 9.41 1.23 25.74
N VAL A 176 8.95 0.01 25.93
CA VAL A 176 8.72 -0.55 27.28
C VAL A 176 10.03 -0.70 28.05
N ALA A 177 11.07 -1.24 27.41
CA ALA A 177 12.39 -1.36 28.04
C ALA A 177 12.99 0.01 28.43
N ASN A 178 12.79 1.05 27.62
CA ASN A 178 13.24 2.40 27.97
C ASN A 178 12.49 2.95 29.20
N VAL A 179 11.18 2.74 29.30
CA VAL A 179 10.41 3.15 30.49
C VAL A 179 10.88 2.40 31.73
N GLU A 180 11.13 1.09 31.64
CA GLU A 180 11.67 0.30 32.76
C GLU A 180 13.05 0.79 33.22
N LEU A 181 13.90 1.22 32.28
CA LEU A 181 15.21 1.81 32.60
C LEU A 181 15.11 3.19 33.23
N GLU A 182 14.14 4.02 32.82
CA GLU A 182 13.85 5.31 33.44
C GLU A 182 13.29 5.13 34.87
N ASP A 183 12.39 4.17 35.07
CA ASP A 183 11.81 3.85 36.38
C ASP A 183 12.84 3.25 37.36
N CYS A 184 13.78 2.44 36.86
CA CYS A 184 14.86 1.90 37.71
C CYS A 184 15.87 2.97 38.16
N GLY A 185 15.86 4.15 37.53
CA GLY A 185 16.85 5.20 37.72
C GLY A 185 18.25 4.75 37.30
N PRO A 186 19.11 5.66 36.81
CA PRO A 186 20.48 5.30 36.49
C PRO A 186 21.16 4.77 37.77
N PRO A 187 21.86 3.61 37.74
CA PRO A 187 22.47 3.01 38.92
C PRO A 187 23.46 3.96 39.62
N TRP A 188 24.03 4.91 38.88
CA TRP A 188 24.91 5.97 39.40
C TRP A 188 24.19 7.00 40.28
N SER A 189 22.87 7.20 40.12
CA SER A 189 22.09 8.08 41.01
C SER A 189 21.95 7.52 42.44
N ASN A 190 22.11 6.21 42.62
CA ASN A 190 22.21 5.61 43.96
C ASN A 190 23.58 5.85 44.62
N GLY A 191 24.62 6.15 43.82
CA GLY A 191 25.95 6.45 44.33
C GLY A 191 25.97 7.69 45.23
N SER A 192 25.26 8.75 44.85
CA SER A 192 25.16 9.98 45.66
C SER A 192 24.36 9.78 46.96
N ARG A 193 23.41 8.83 46.98
CA ARG A 193 22.69 8.43 48.21
C ARG A 193 23.59 7.67 49.20
N ILE A 194 24.50 6.83 48.69
CA ILE A 194 25.48 6.14 49.53
C ILE A 194 26.50 7.15 50.05
N GLU A 195 26.95 8.06 49.20
CA GLU A 195 27.91 9.11 49.56
C GLU A 195 27.31 10.10 50.59
N GLN A 196 26.04 10.50 50.44
CA GLN A 196 25.33 11.30 51.45
C GLN A 196 25.14 10.55 52.77
N LYS A 197 24.86 9.23 52.75
CA LYS A 197 24.77 8.43 53.97
C LYS A 197 26.11 8.34 54.69
N ASP A 198 27.20 8.16 53.96
CA ASP A 198 28.55 8.14 54.55
C ASP A 198 28.91 9.51 55.15
N LEU A 199 28.55 10.60 54.48
CA LEU A 199 28.73 11.95 55.03
C LEU A 199 27.88 12.19 56.30
N GLN A 200 26.63 11.69 56.33
CA GLN A 200 25.80 11.75 57.54
C GLN A 200 26.36 10.90 58.69
N LEU A 201 26.85 9.69 58.41
CA LEU A 201 27.43 8.84 59.45
C LEU A 201 28.69 9.45 60.04
N ARG A 202 29.54 10.07 59.19
CA ARG A 202 30.73 10.80 59.64
C ARG A 202 30.38 12.02 60.49
N SER A 203 29.33 12.77 60.14
CA SER A 203 28.91 13.92 60.95
C SER A 203 28.30 13.51 62.29
N MET A 204 27.51 12.43 62.35
CA MET A 204 27.00 11.87 63.61
C MET A 204 28.13 11.33 64.50
N SER A 205 29.12 10.63 63.92
CA SER A 205 30.30 10.17 64.65
C SER A 205 31.09 11.33 65.25
N ALA A 206 31.30 12.41 64.49
CA ALA A 206 32.02 13.59 64.97
C ALA A 206 31.26 14.31 66.10
N ALA A 207 29.93 14.43 65.98
CA ALA A 207 29.10 15.03 67.02
C ALA A 207 29.11 14.22 68.32
N ASN A 208 28.98 12.90 68.24
CA ASN A 208 29.05 12.02 69.41
C ASN A 208 30.44 12.07 70.09
N PHE A 209 31.51 12.16 69.30
CA PHE A 209 32.87 12.29 69.83
C PHE A 209 33.07 13.61 70.60
N LEU A 210 32.53 14.72 70.08
CA LEU A 210 32.55 16.01 70.78
C LEU A 210 31.73 15.99 72.07
N GLN A 211 30.56 15.35 72.07
CA GLN A 211 29.76 15.17 73.29
C GLN A 211 30.51 14.37 74.37
N PHE A 212 31.22 13.32 73.98
CA PHE A 212 32.02 12.51 74.88
C PHE A 212 33.19 13.31 75.50
N LEU A 213 33.85 14.15 74.72
CA LEU A 213 34.91 15.04 75.22
C LEU A 213 34.39 16.08 76.22
N ILE A 214 33.18 16.62 76.00
CA ILE A 214 32.57 17.58 76.94
C ILE A 214 32.23 16.89 78.27
N LEU A 215 31.69 15.67 78.25
CA LEU A 215 31.37 14.89 79.45
C LEU A 215 32.59 14.47 80.27
N MET A 216 33.77 14.31 79.65
CA MET A 216 35.00 13.99 80.38
C MET A 216 35.63 15.20 81.09
N HIS A 217 35.26 16.43 80.70
CA HIS A 217 35.83 17.66 81.26
C HIS A 217 34.96 18.35 82.32
N SER A 218 33.78 17.79 82.60
CA SER A 218 32.85 18.21 83.66
C SER A 218 32.95 17.29 84.87
#